data_AF-A0A8T6YDY4-F1
#
_entry.id   AF-A0A8T6YDY4-F1
#
_cell.length_a   1.000
_cell.length_b   1.000
_cell.length_c   1.000
_cell.angle_alpha   90.00
_cell.angle_beta   90.00
_cell.angle_gamma   90.00
#
_symmetry.space_group_name_H-M   'P 1'
#
loop_
_entity.id
_entity.type
_entity.pdbx_description
1 polymer ?
#
loop_
_entity_poly.entity_id
_entity_poly.type
_entity_poly.pdbx_seq_one_letter_code
_entity_poly.pdbx_strand_id
1 'polypeptide(L)' 'MARPKTSKLSSSESKEAIRIFGTFQERGFSISKDKNGYFIHTHRCRSKSYKSLSRIPAKVIKFIKSTG' A
#
# COMPACT_ATOMS: atom_id res chain seq x y z
N MET A 1 -8.26 19.45 6.24
CA MET A 1 -8.04 18.11 6.85
C MET A 1 -6.55 17.87 7.00
N ALA A 2 -6.03 17.72 8.22
CA ALA A 2 -4.62 17.40 8.42
C ALA A 2 -4.30 15.99 7.88
N ARG A 3 -3.24 15.86 7.09
CA ARG A 3 -2.80 14.55 6.57
C ARG A 3 -2.29 13.72 7.75
N PRO A 4 -2.83 12.52 8.02
CA PRO A 4 -2.33 11.68 9.11
C PRO A 4 -0.84 11.41 8.88
N LYS A 5 -0.02 11.58 9.92
CA LYS A 5 1.42 11.27 9.88
C LYS A 5 1.59 9.82 9.41
N THR A 6 2.17 9.63 8.23
CA THR A 6 2.50 8.32 7.67
C THR A 6 3.81 7.84 8.25
N SER A 7 3.84 6.61 8.76
CA SER A 7 5.08 5.96 9.20
C SER A 7 5.65 5.14 8.04
N LYS A 8 6.99 5.09 7.94
CA LYS A 8 7.66 4.15 7.02
C LYS A 8 7.35 2.71 7.46
N LEU A 9 7.24 1.80 6.49
CA LEU A 9 7.15 0.37 6.80
C LEU A 9 8.44 -0.10 7.47
N SER A 10 8.32 -0.99 8.46
CA SER A 10 9.48 -1.69 9.01
C SER A 10 10.06 -2.67 7.98
N SER A 11 11.30 -3.14 8.21
CA SER A 11 11.95 -4.13 7.33
C SER A 11 11.14 -5.42 7.20
N SER A 12 10.48 -5.86 8.27
CA SER A 12 9.64 -7.07 8.27
C SER A 12 8.37 -6.89 7.43
N GLU A 13 7.68 -5.75 7.60
CA GLU A 13 6.48 -5.42 6.82
C GLU A 13 6.82 -5.25 5.33
N SER A 14 8.00 -4.72 5.02
CA SER A 14 8.48 -4.57 3.65
C SER A 14 8.71 -5.93 2.98
N LYS A 15 9.27 -6.90 3.71
CA LYS A 15 9.42 -8.29 3.23
C LYS A 15 8.07 -8.99 3.03
N GLU A 16 7.15 -8.84 3.98
CA GLU A 16 5.79 -9.38 3.86
C GLU A 16 5.07 -8.77 2.67
N ALA A 17 5.19 -7.45 2.51
CA ALA A 17 4.66 -6.77 1.34
C ALA A 17 5.23 -7.41 0.09
N ILE A 18 6.56 -7.53 -0.05
CA ILE A 18 7.26 -8.16 -1.20
C ILE A 18 6.67 -9.53 -1.53
N ARG A 19 6.47 -10.36 -0.52
CA ARG A 19 5.88 -11.70 -0.65
C ARG A 19 4.44 -11.70 -1.19
N ILE A 20 3.61 -10.72 -0.80
CA ILE A 20 2.19 -10.67 -1.21
C ILE A 20 2.01 -10.00 -2.57
N PHE A 21 2.76 -8.93 -2.86
CA PHE A 21 2.52 -8.08 -4.04
C PHE A 21 3.67 -8.02 -5.06
N GLY A 22 4.78 -8.75 -4.90
CA GLY A 22 5.94 -8.75 -5.85
C GLY A 22 7.06 -7.75 -5.49
N THR A 23 7.91 -7.30 -6.39
CA THR A 23 8.90 -6.24 -6.04
C THR A 23 8.34 -4.83 -6.28
N PHE A 24 8.97 -3.79 -5.71
CA PHE A 24 8.53 -2.40 -5.92
C PHE A 24 8.50 -1.99 -7.40
N GLN A 25 9.47 -2.45 -8.19
CA GLN A 25 9.56 -2.15 -9.63
C GLN A 25 8.40 -2.75 -10.43
N GLU A 26 7.88 -3.92 -10.04
CA GLU A 26 6.82 -4.63 -10.79
C GLU A 26 5.40 -4.14 -10.47
N ARG A 27 5.24 -3.48 -9.32
CA ARG A 27 3.93 -3.12 -8.77
C ARG A 27 3.33 -1.89 -9.43
N GLY A 28 4.14 -0.88 -9.73
CA GLY A 28 3.64 0.44 -10.18
C GLY A 28 2.89 1.22 -9.08
N PHE A 29 3.02 0.83 -7.82
CA PHE A 29 2.43 1.52 -6.67
C PHE A 29 3.33 1.40 -5.44
N SER A 30 3.22 2.39 -4.56
CA SER A 30 3.87 2.44 -3.25
C SER A 30 2.95 1.89 -2.16
N ILE A 31 3.56 1.45 -1.06
CA ILE A 31 2.86 0.95 0.12
C ILE A 31 3.26 1.83 1.30
N SER A 32 2.29 2.21 2.11
CA SER A 32 2.53 3.06 3.27
C SER A 32 1.58 2.70 4.40
N LYS A 33 1.92 3.12 5.61
CA LYS A 33 1.15 2.85 6.82
C LYS A 33 0.74 4.17 7.47
N ASP A 34 -0.52 4.24 7.86
CA ASP A 34 -1.08 5.30 8.69
C ASP A 34 -1.68 4.71 9.98
N LYS A 35 -2.27 5.57 10.81
CA LYS A 35 -2.88 5.20 12.10
C LYS A 35 -3.96 4.10 11.98
N ASN A 36 -4.63 4.01 10.83
CA ASN A 36 -5.71 3.06 10.58
C ASN A 36 -5.22 1.76 9.90
N GLY A 37 -3.95 1.68 9.49
CA GLY A 37 -3.35 0.50 8.88
C GLY A 37 -2.58 0.79 7.59
N TYR A 38 -2.53 -0.21 6.72
CA TYR A 38 -1.77 -0.20 5.47
C TYR A 38 -2.63 0.22 4.30
N PHE A 39 -2.06 1.03 3.42
CA PHE A 39 -2.69 1.41 2.17
C PHE A 39 -1.67 1.37 1.03
N ILE A 40 -2.18 1.14 -0.17
CA ILE A 40 -1.41 1.26 -1.40
C ILE A 40 -1.77 2.58 -2.08
N HIS A 41 -0.80 3.19 -2.73
CA HIS A 41 -1.02 4.46 -3.42
C HIS A 41 -0.07 4.64 -4.59
N THR A 42 -0.53 5.42 -5.56
CA THR A 42 0.25 6.00 -6.63
C THR A 42 0.33 7.52 -6.42
N HIS A 43 1.02 8.23 -7.30
CA HIS A 43 1.01 9.69 -7.28
C HIS A 43 -0.40 10.27 -7.43
N ARG A 44 -1.32 9.55 -8.11
CA ARG A 44 -2.68 10.04 -8.43
C ARG A 44 -3.76 9.56 -7.47
N CYS A 45 -3.64 8.35 -6.92
CA CYS A 45 -4.71 7.74 -6.13
C CYS A 45 -4.19 6.93 -4.94
N ARG A 46 -5.03 6.71 -3.93
CA ARG A 46 -4.75 5.82 -2.80
C ARG A 46 -5.93 4.91 -2.48
N SER A 47 -5.65 3.72 -1.96
CA SER A 47 -6.66 2.84 -1.41
C SER A 47 -7.15 3.31 -0.03
N LYS A 48 -8.23 2.68 0.45
CA LYS A 48 -8.57 2.69 1.87
C LYS A 48 -7.44 2.02 2.69
N SER A 49 -7.39 2.33 3.98
CA SER A 49 -6.46 1.70 4.91
C SER A 49 -7.03 0.37 5.40
N TYR A 50 -6.20 -0.66 5.44
CA TYR A 50 -6.54 -2.02 5.84
C TYR A 50 -5.68 -2.45 7.02
N LYS A 51 -6.23 -3.24 7.94
CA LYS A 51 -5.51 -3.69 9.15
C LYS A 51 -4.23 -4.48 8.86
N SER A 52 -4.16 -5.18 7.73
CA SER A 52 -3.02 -5.98 7.29
C SER A 52 -2.84 -5.87 5.77
N LEU A 53 -1.62 -6.13 5.28
CA LEU A 53 -1.30 -6.12 3.86
C LEU A 53 -2.11 -7.19 3.10
N SER A 54 -2.25 -8.39 3.67
CA SER A 54 -3.05 -9.48 3.12
C SER A 54 -4.55 -9.18 2.96
N ARG A 55 -5.08 -8.18 3.68
CA ARG A 55 -6.49 -7.76 3.59
C ARG A 55 -6.79 -6.85 2.40
N ILE A 56 -5.76 -6.37 1.69
CA ILE A 56 -5.95 -5.50 0.53
C ILE A 56 -6.46 -6.34 -0.65
N PRO A 57 -7.69 -6.12 -1.15
CA PRO A 57 -8.24 -6.96 -2.21
C PRO A 57 -7.51 -6.77 -3.54
N ALA A 58 -7.34 -7.86 -4.30
CA ALA A 58 -6.72 -7.82 -5.63
C ALA A 58 -7.37 -6.81 -6.58
N LYS A 59 -8.70 -6.63 -6.51
CA LYS A 59 -9.43 -5.62 -7.29
C LYS A 59 -8.97 -4.18 -7.01
N VAL A 60 -8.65 -3.88 -5.74
CA VAL A 60 -8.16 -2.56 -5.32
C VAL A 60 -6.73 -2.36 -5.81
N ILE A 61 -5.91 -3.40 -5.74
CA ILE A 61 -4.54 -3.38 -6.27
C ILE A 61 -4.55 -3.09 -7.77
N LYS A 62 -5.37 -3.80 -8.54
CA LYS A 62 -5.51 -3.59 -9.98
C LYS A 62 -5.98 -2.17 -10.31
N PHE A 63 -6.97 -1.67 -9.57
CA PHE A 63 -7.47 -0.30 -9.74
C PHE A 63 -6.38 0.73 -9.45
N ILE A 64 -5.72 0.64 -8.29
CA ILE A 64 -4.66 1.60 -7.93
C ILE A 64 -3.51 1.54 -8.92
N LYS A 65 -3.09 0.34 -9.35
CA LYS A 65 -2.09 0.17 -10.42
C LYS A 65 -2.50 0.84 -11.73
N SER A 66 -3.79 0.80 -12.11
CA SER A 66 -4.28 1.48 -13.32
C SER A 66 -4.34 3.01 -13.23
N THR A 67 -4.20 3.58 -12.03
CA THR A 67 -4.15 5.04 -11.82
C THR A 67 -2.75 5.62 -11.78
N GLY A 68 -1.71 4.77 -11.75
CA GLY A 68 -0.30 5.15 -11.65
C GLY A 68 0.29 5.54 -12.99
#